data_AF-A0A919ESX0-F1
#
_entry.id   AF-A0A919ESX0-F1
#
_cell.length_a   1.000
_cell.length_b   1.000
_cell.length_c   1.000
_cell.angle_alpha   90.00
_cell.angle_beta   90.00
_cell.angle_gamma   90.00
#
_symmetry.space_group_name_H-M   'P 1'
#
loop_
_entity.id
_entity.type
_entity.pdbx_description
1 polymer ?
#
loop_
_entity_poly.entity_id
_entity_poly.type
_entity_poly.pdbx_seq_one_letter_code
_entity_poly.pdbx_strand_id
1 'polypeptide(L)'
;MDFVHPSGTTEEKSGPGDGPVADGVFSATDLARLDDTIADARFASMAPASALLAPLAPHGEAAALTERECVFDHCAVLLFPATLAAGLDHLERRGLAPLPTVPSTVVRGRLSERHGLDPADCEVHITRLRLELPDGRRHAAVEVFLFPRDSRAFGRRIEAAESSYGFENHTAFVVERPSAPLLRRLVGAWRTEAGLLWEGGGHNPHEGGAHGSTVTYFVRDHRHPAGRRRFELHCAGDLRDAVAGLPRPAEAVRRAYASWPAAAAGATV
;
A
#
# COMPACT_ATOMS: atom_id res chain seq x y z
N MET A 1 20.56 -67.75 2.02
CA MET A 1 20.36 -68.30 0.67
C MET A 1 19.81 -67.19 -0.18
N ASP A 2 20.57 -66.90 -1.22
CA ASP A 2 20.54 -65.69 -2.02
C ASP A 2 19.26 -65.55 -2.84
N PHE A 3 18.78 -64.32 -2.94
CA PHE A 3 17.87 -63.92 -4.00
C PHE A 3 18.45 -62.70 -4.71
N VAL A 4 18.93 -62.97 -5.92
CA VAL A 4 19.32 -62.01 -6.94
C VAL A 4 18.05 -61.35 -7.49
N HIS A 5 18.07 -60.02 -7.68
CA HIS A 5 17.29 -59.33 -8.70
C HIS A 5 17.96 -57.99 -9.08
N PRO A 6 17.64 -57.43 -10.27
CA PRO A 6 18.64 -57.00 -11.23
C PRO A 6 18.79 -55.48 -11.32
N SER A 7 19.90 -55.07 -11.94
CA SER A 7 20.16 -53.74 -12.47
C SER A 7 19.03 -53.26 -13.38
N GLY A 8 18.40 -52.15 -13.00
CA GLY A 8 17.47 -51.39 -13.82
C GLY A 8 17.81 -49.91 -13.73
N THR A 9 18.53 -49.41 -14.73
CA THR A 9 18.69 -47.98 -15.01
C THR A 9 17.30 -47.37 -15.22
N THR A 10 16.92 -46.44 -14.34
CA THR A 10 15.79 -45.54 -14.59
C THR A 10 16.36 -44.13 -14.74
N GLU A 11 16.24 -43.62 -15.96
CA GLU A 11 16.46 -42.24 -16.33
C GLU A 11 15.65 -41.33 -15.40
N GLU A 12 16.34 -40.44 -14.68
CA GLU A 12 15.71 -39.28 -14.06
C GLU A 12 15.08 -38.45 -15.18
N LYS A 13 13.76 -38.57 -15.31
CA LYS A 13 12.94 -37.58 -16.01
C LYS A 13 13.14 -36.23 -15.33
N SER A 14 14.00 -35.43 -15.94
CA SER A 14 14.10 -34.00 -15.69
C SER A 14 12.70 -33.41 -15.80
N GLY A 15 12.16 -32.91 -14.68
CA GLY A 15 10.91 -32.15 -14.68
C GLY A 15 11.03 -30.94 -15.61
N PRO A 16 9.89 -30.38 -16.08
CA PRO A 16 9.93 -29.21 -16.94
C PRO A 16 10.64 -28.10 -16.17
N GLY A 17 11.77 -27.67 -16.73
CA GLY A 17 12.67 -26.74 -16.09
C GLY A 17 11.94 -25.46 -15.68
N ASP A 18 12.23 -25.03 -14.46
CA ASP A 18 12.26 -23.61 -14.09
C ASP A 18 13.26 -22.91 -15.02
N GLY A 19 12.82 -22.62 -16.25
CA GLY A 19 13.48 -21.64 -17.09
C GLY A 19 13.35 -20.28 -16.41
N PRO A 20 14.36 -19.39 -16.50
CA PRO A 20 14.21 -18.04 -16.02
C PRO A 20 13.08 -17.40 -16.84
N VAL A 21 11.93 -17.16 -16.21
CA VAL A 21 11.01 -16.15 -16.72
C VAL A 21 11.87 -14.90 -16.84
N ALA A 22 11.98 -14.37 -18.05
CA ALA A 22 12.69 -13.12 -18.31
C ALA A 22 11.90 -12.01 -17.60
N ASP A 23 12.16 -11.84 -16.31
CA ASP A 23 11.53 -10.83 -15.50
C ASP A 23 12.03 -9.49 -16.01
N GLY A 24 11.19 -8.82 -16.79
CA GLY A 24 11.40 -7.42 -17.15
C GLY A 24 11.56 -6.57 -15.88
N VAL A 25 11.83 -5.28 -16.06
CA VAL A 25 12.03 -4.35 -14.93
C VAL A 25 10.96 -4.51 -13.85
N PHE A 26 9.70 -4.67 -14.24
CA PHE A 26 8.59 -5.08 -13.37
C PHE A 26 7.93 -6.34 -13.93
N SER A 27 7.26 -7.12 -13.07
CA SER A 27 6.39 -8.20 -13.53
C SER A 27 5.14 -7.64 -14.23
N ALA A 28 4.45 -8.45 -15.04
CA ALA A 28 3.18 -8.05 -15.65
C ALA A 28 2.11 -7.72 -14.60
N THR A 29 2.09 -8.46 -13.49
CA THR A 29 1.18 -8.20 -12.35
C THR A 29 1.45 -6.85 -11.71
N ASP A 30 2.71 -6.46 -11.51
CA ASP A 30 3.05 -5.16 -10.96
C ASP A 30 2.68 -4.01 -11.89
N LEU A 31 2.88 -4.17 -13.21
CA LEU A 31 2.46 -3.19 -14.19
C LEU A 31 0.93 -3.01 -14.21
N ALA A 32 0.17 -4.11 -14.17
CA ALA A 32 -1.29 -4.05 -14.08
C ALA A 32 -1.75 -3.35 -12.79
N ARG A 33 -1.16 -3.69 -11.63
CA ARG A 33 -1.47 -3.05 -10.35
C ARG A 33 -1.13 -1.56 -10.34
N LEU A 34 -0.03 -1.16 -10.99
CA LEU A 34 0.32 0.25 -11.16
C LEU A 34 -0.72 0.97 -12.02
N ASP A 35 -1.14 0.37 -13.14
CA ASP A 35 -2.14 0.95 -14.03
C ASP A 35 -3.51 1.09 -13.33
N ASP A 36 -3.92 0.07 -12.57
CA ASP A 36 -5.11 0.12 -11.71
C ASP A 36 -5.01 1.25 -10.67
N THR A 37 -3.84 1.41 -10.04
CA THR A 37 -3.61 2.47 -9.04
C THR A 37 -3.66 3.86 -9.67
N ILE A 38 -3.15 4.02 -10.90
CA ILE A 38 -3.23 5.27 -11.66
C ILE A 38 -4.70 5.58 -12.01
N ALA A 39 -5.46 4.59 -12.47
CA ALA A 39 -6.89 4.75 -12.75
C ALA A 39 -7.66 5.14 -11.47
N ASP A 40 -7.35 4.48 -10.35
CA ASP A 40 -7.91 4.77 -9.04
C ASP A 40 -7.60 6.19 -8.59
N ALA A 41 -6.35 6.66 -8.72
CA ALA A 41 -5.97 8.01 -8.33
C ALA A 41 -6.69 9.06 -9.19
N ARG A 42 -6.85 8.83 -10.49
CA ARG A 42 -7.63 9.71 -11.38
C ARG A 42 -9.09 9.75 -10.97
N PHE A 43 -9.72 8.60 -10.70
CA PHE A 43 -11.08 8.55 -10.19
C PHE A 43 -11.21 9.29 -8.86
N ALA A 44 -10.32 8.99 -7.90
CA ALA A 44 -10.34 9.55 -6.56
C ALA A 44 -10.14 11.07 -6.56
N SER A 45 -9.34 11.60 -7.48
CA SER A 45 -9.16 13.05 -7.62
C SER A 45 -10.42 13.83 -8.01
N MET A 46 -11.43 13.14 -8.56
CA MET A 46 -12.70 13.73 -9.00
C MET A 46 -13.88 13.36 -8.08
N ALA A 47 -13.68 12.40 -7.18
CA ALA A 47 -14.73 11.90 -6.31
C ALA A 47 -14.85 12.77 -5.04
N PRO A 48 -16.07 12.93 -4.49
CA PRO A 48 -16.25 13.45 -3.13
C PRO A 48 -15.41 12.64 -2.14
N ALA A 49 -14.71 13.29 -1.21
CA ALA A 49 -13.80 12.62 -0.29
C ALA A 49 -14.54 11.58 0.57
N SER A 50 -15.76 11.89 0.99
CA SER A 50 -16.63 10.97 1.73
C SER A 50 -17.03 9.74 0.91
N ALA A 51 -17.21 9.87 -0.42
CA ALA A 51 -17.56 8.74 -1.28
C ALA A 51 -16.42 7.70 -1.36
N LEU A 52 -15.17 8.15 -1.30
CA LEU A 52 -14.00 7.28 -1.26
C LEU A 52 -13.88 6.48 0.04
N LEU A 53 -14.48 6.98 1.12
CA LEU A 53 -14.51 6.35 2.43
C LEU A 53 -15.67 5.35 2.59
N ALA A 54 -16.60 5.29 1.64
CA ALA A 54 -17.75 4.40 1.68
C ALA A 54 -17.38 2.92 1.90
N PRO A 55 -18.23 2.12 2.57
CA PRO A 55 -19.55 2.48 3.10
C PRO A 55 -19.48 3.34 4.37
N LEU A 56 -20.48 4.22 4.52
CA LEU A 56 -20.65 5.14 5.64
C LEU A 56 -22.10 5.13 6.12
N ALA A 57 -22.33 5.47 7.38
CA ALA A 57 -23.67 5.80 7.86
C ALA A 57 -24.24 7.02 7.10
N PRO A 58 -25.49 6.98 6.61
CA PRO A 58 -26.13 8.13 5.97
C PRO A 58 -26.16 9.34 6.92
N HIS A 59 -25.73 10.51 6.44
CA HIS A 59 -25.65 11.74 7.23
C HIS A 59 -24.79 11.65 8.52
N GLY A 60 -23.91 10.66 8.60
CA GLY A 60 -23.00 10.49 9.74
C GLY A 60 -21.92 11.57 9.82
N GLU A 61 -21.38 11.77 11.02
CA GLU A 61 -20.27 12.68 11.28
C GLU A 61 -19.04 12.32 10.43
N ALA A 62 -18.79 11.04 10.16
CA ALA A 62 -17.65 10.61 9.34
C ALA A 62 -17.74 11.14 7.90
N ALA A 63 -18.92 11.07 7.28
CA ALA A 63 -19.12 11.61 5.94
C ALA A 63 -18.94 13.13 5.93
N ALA A 64 -19.61 13.82 6.85
CA ALA A 64 -19.61 15.28 6.92
C ALA A 64 -18.25 15.88 7.28
N LEU A 65 -17.49 15.25 8.19
CA LEU A 65 -16.13 15.69 8.52
C LEU A 65 -15.17 15.44 7.35
N THR A 66 -15.21 14.25 6.75
CA THR A 66 -14.30 13.90 5.65
C THR A 66 -14.51 14.83 4.47
N GLU A 67 -15.75 15.09 4.08
CA GLU A 67 -16.05 15.98 2.96
C GLU A 67 -15.59 17.42 3.19
N ARG A 68 -15.67 17.91 4.43
CA ARG A 68 -15.39 19.31 4.74
C ARG A 68 -13.92 19.58 5.04
N GLU A 69 -13.22 18.60 5.61
CA GLU A 69 -11.89 18.81 6.22
C GLU A 69 -10.78 18.06 5.50
N CYS A 70 -11.12 17.10 4.63
CA CYS A 70 -10.17 16.24 3.95
C CYS A 70 -10.22 16.43 2.44
N VAL A 71 -9.03 16.41 1.82
CA VAL A 71 -8.87 16.36 0.36
C VAL A 71 -8.12 15.10 -0.03
N PHE A 72 -8.46 14.51 -1.18
CA PHE A 72 -7.70 13.41 -1.74
C PHE A 72 -6.23 13.82 -1.93
N ASP A 73 -5.30 12.99 -1.48
CA ASP A 73 -3.86 13.21 -1.67
C ASP A 73 -3.29 12.24 -2.71
N HIS A 74 -3.33 10.93 -2.42
CA HIS A 74 -2.77 9.92 -3.30
C HIS A 74 -3.40 8.53 -3.11
N CYS A 75 -3.20 7.66 -4.10
CA CYS A 75 -3.32 6.22 -3.94
C CYS A 75 -1.93 5.58 -3.92
N ALA A 76 -1.73 4.53 -3.13
CA ALA A 76 -0.42 3.90 -3.00
C ALA A 76 -0.39 2.48 -3.55
N VAL A 77 0.80 2.04 -3.98
CA VAL A 77 1.07 0.68 -4.43
C VAL A 77 2.50 0.25 -4.10
N LEU A 78 2.70 -1.01 -3.70
CA LEU A 78 4.02 -1.64 -3.55
C LEU A 78 4.35 -2.46 -4.79
N LEU A 79 5.51 -2.20 -5.41
CA LEU A 79 6.04 -2.84 -6.61
C LEU A 79 7.45 -3.40 -6.37
N PHE A 80 7.83 -4.38 -7.19
CA PHE A 80 9.06 -5.14 -7.08
C PHE A 80 9.92 -5.00 -8.34
N PRO A 81 10.68 -3.88 -8.49
CA PRO A 81 11.52 -3.71 -9.65
C PRO A 81 12.74 -4.64 -9.61
N ALA A 82 13.32 -4.97 -10.77
CA ALA A 82 14.56 -5.76 -10.84
C ALA A 82 15.70 -5.13 -10.01
N THR A 83 15.88 -3.81 -10.15
CA THR A 83 16.73 -2.96 -9.30
C THR A 83 16.02 -1.62 -9.10
N LEU A 84 16.37 -0.86 -8.06
CA LEU A 84 15.78 0.48 -7.84
C LEU A 84 15.94 1.39 -9.07
N ALA A 85 17.17 1.48 -9.59
CA ALA A 85 17.50 2.33 -10.73
C ALA A 85 16.72 1.93 -11.98
N ALA A 86 16.66 0.64 -12.30
CA ALA A 86 15.91 0.15 -13.44
C ALA A 86 14.41 0.49 -13.32
N GLY A 87 13.85 0.35 -12.10
CA GLY A 87 12.46 0.70 -11.80
C GLY A 87 12.15 2.17 -12.05
N LEU A 88 12.97 3.07 -11.52
CA LEU A 88 12.81 4.52 -11.70
C LEU A 88 12.93 4.91 -13.18
N ASP A 89 13.94 4.40 -13.88
CA ASP A 89 14.13 4.64 -15.31
C ASP A 89 12.94 4.15 -16.14
N HIS A 90 12.34 3.02 -15.76
CA HIS A 90 11.15 2.50 -16.43
C HIS A 90 9.93 3.42 -16.20
N LEU A 91 9.71 3.90 -14.98
CA LEU A 91 8.63 4.84 -14.65
C LEU A 91 8.78 6.16 -15.41
N GLU A 92 10.01 6.69 -15.48
CA GLU A 92 10.32 7.91 -16.25
C GLU A 92 10.04 7.71 -17.75
N ARG A 93 10.49 6.60 -18.36
CA ARG A 93 10.21 6.29 -19.76
C ARG A 93 8.72 6.11 -20.06
N ARG A 94 7.92 5.72 -19.08
CA ARG A 94 6.45 5.69 -19.17
C ARG A 94 5.79 7.08 -19.05
N GLY A 95 6.57 8.14 -18.85
CA GLY A 95 6.09 9.51 -18.68
C GLY A 95 5.45 9.77 -17.31
N LEU A 96 5.71 8.92 -16.32
CA LEU A 96 5.10 9.00 -14.99
C LEU A 96 5.85 9.94 -14.03
N ALA A 97 7.00 10.48 -14.46
CA ALA A 97 7.78 11.51 -13.77
C ALA A 97 7.93 11.27 -12.26
N PRO A 98 8.57 10.15 -11.84
CA PRO A 98 8.84 9.88 -10.43
C PRO A 98 9.63 11.02 -9.77
N LEU A 99 9.22 11.40 -8.57
CA LEU A 99 9.99 12.31 -7.71
C LEU A 99 11.23 11.61 -7.14
N PRO A 100 12.23 12.37 -6.65
CA PRO A 100 13.36 11.80 -5.92
C PRO A 100 12.89 10.84 -4.82
N THR A 101 13.56 9.70 -4.70
CA THR A 101 13.18 8.68 -3.73
C THR A 101 13.63 9.03 -2.32
N VAL A 102 12.88 8.53 -1.34
CA VAL A 102 13.29 8.52 0.08
C VAL A 102 13.14 7.12 0.67
N PRO A 103 13.96 6.72 1.66
CA PRO A 103 13.78 5.43 2.33
C PRO A 103 12.43 5.33 3.06
N SER A 104 11.71 4.22 2.86
CA SER A 104 10.47 3.95 3.59
C SER A 104 10.76 3.30 4.94
N THR A 105 10.53 4.02 6.03
CA THR A 105 10.72 3.46 7.38
C THR A 105 9.52 2.62 7.81
N VAL A 106 8.31 3.07 7.47
CA VAL A 106 7.04 2.52 7.91
C VAL A 106 6.69 1.24 7.12
N VAL A 107 6.80 1.25 5.80
CA VAL A 107 6.53 0.04 4.99
C VAL A 107 7.59 -1.03 5.28
N ARG A 108 8.85 -0.63 5.43
CA ARG A 108 9.93 -1.53 5.87
C ARG A 108 9.61 -2.21 7.19
N GLY A 109 9.14 -1.47 8.19
CA GLY A 109 8.71 -2.04 9.47
C GLY A 109 7.59 -3.06 9.30
N ARG A 110 6.58 -2.74 8.48
CA ARG A 110 5.45 -3.65 8.20
C ARG A 110 5.87 -4.90 7.44
N LEU A 111 6.69 -4.78 6.40
CA LEU A 111 7.20 -5.93 5.64
C LEU A 111 8.06 -6.82 6.54
N SER A 112 8.89 -6.22 7.40
CA SER A 112 9.72 -6.95 8.36
C SER A 112 8.88 -7.71 9.37
N GLU A 113 7.86 -7.07 9.96
CA GLU A 113 6.92 -7.73 10.89
C GLU A 113 6.14 -8.85 10.21
N ARG A 114 5.61 -8.61 9.00
CA ARG A 114 4.73 -9.53 8.28
C ARG A 114 5.46 -10.76 7.74
N HIS A 115 6.70 -10.60 7.28
CA HIS A 115 7.49 -11.66 6.64
C HIS A 115 8.67 -12.16 7.48
N GLY A 116 8.84 -11.64 8.69
CA GLY A 116 9.94 -12.02 9.58
C GLY A 116 11.32 -11.63 9.05
N LEU A 117 11.42 -10.45 8.42
CA LEU A 117 12.68 -9.95 7.85
C LEU A 117 13.45 -9.15 8.89
N ASP A 118 14.77 -9.08 8.74
CA ASP A 118 15.57 -8.07 9.42
C ASP A 118 15.28 -6.70 8.77
N PRO A 119 14.79 -5.70 9.53
CA PRO A 119 14.58 -4.36 9.00
C PRO A 119 15.84 -3.73 8.38
N ALA A 120 17.04 -4.10 8.82
CA ALA A 120 18.28 -3.58 8.26
C ALA A 120 18.55 -4.08 6.83
N ASP A 121 18.02 -5.26 6.46
CA ASP A 121 18.19 -5.88 5.15
C ASP A 121 17.01 -5.59 4.19
N CYS A 122 15.95 -4.93 4.69
CA CYS A 122 14.74 -4.61 3.93
C CYS A 122 14.82 -3.20 3.35
N GLU A 123 15.35 -3.09 2.14
CA GLU A 123 15.52 -1.83 1.43
C GLU A 123 14.26 -1.49 0.62
N VAL A 124 13.46 -0.57 1.15
CA VAL A 124 12.23 -0.09 0.52
C VAL A 124 12.33 1.41 0.30
N HIS A 125 12.02 1.86 -0.90
CA HIS A 125 12.04 3.27 -1.27
C HIS A 125 10.64 3.76 -1.60
N ILE A 126 10.39 5.04 -1.34
CA ILE A 126 9.15 5.73 -1.69
C ILE A 126 9.47 6.71 -2.82
N THR A 127 8.65 6.75 -3.86
CA THR A 127 8.56 7.88 -4.79
C THR A 127 7.10 8.22 -5.02
N ARG A 128 6.81 9.44 -5.45
CA ARG A 128 5.48 9.80 -5.94
C ARG A 128 5.53 10.11 -7.43
N LEU A 129 4.53 9.65 -8.16
CA LEU A 129 4.38 9.86 -9.59
C LEU A 129 3.53 11.09 -9.84
N ARG A 130 4.04 12.02 -10.65
CA ARG A 130 3.28 13.21 -11.06
C ARG A 130 2.42 12.89 -12.26
N LEU A 131 1.13 12.72 -12.01
CA LEU A 131 0.13 12.47 -13.03
C LEU A 131 -0.55 13.77 -13.46
N GLU A 132 -0.94 13.83 -14.73
CA GLU A 132 -2.00 14.73 -15.16
C GLU A 132 -3.34 14.15 -14.70
N LEU A 133 -4.05 14.92 -13.87
CA LEU A 133 -5.37 14.60 -13.35
C LEU A 133 -6.46 15.08 -14.31
N PRO A 134 -7.70 14.54 -14.21
CA PRO A 134 -8.78 14.91 -15.13
C PRO A 134 -9.19 16.39 -15.09
N ASP A 135 -8.88 17.10 -14.01
CA ASP A 135 -9.08 18.55 -13.87
C ASP A 135 -7.93 19.40 -14.47
N GLY A 136 -6.96 18.75 -15.13
CA GLY A 136 -5.80 19.37 -15.77
C GLY A 136 -4.65 19.70 -14.82
N ARG A 137 -4.79 19.48 -13.50
CA ARG A 137 -3.68 19.66 -12.57
C ARG A 137 -2.65 18.55 -12.75
N ARG A 138 -1.38 18.90 -12.58
CA ARG A 138 -0.30 17.92 -12.39
C ARG A 138 -0.06 17.73 -10.91
N HIS A 139 -0.36 16.55 -10.38
CA HIS A 139 -0.28 16.24 -8.95
C HIS A 139 0.45 14.92 -8.70
N ALA A 140 1.11 14.83 -7.55
CA ALA A 140 1.81 13.63 -7.10
C ALA A 140 0.83 12.59 -6.53
N ALA A 141 -0.13 12.15 -7.36
CA ALA A 141 -1.35 11.44 -6.95
C ALA A 141 -1.17 9.93 -6.77
N VAL A 142 -0.01 9.37 -7.12
CA VAL A 142 0.31 7.96 -6.87
C VAL A 142 1.60 7.88 -6.08
N GLU A 143 1.56 7.23 -4.93
CA GLU A 143 2.74 6.89 -4.14
C GLU A 143 3.15 5.45 -4.44
N VAL A 144 4.42 5.26 -4.79
CA VAL A 144 4.98 3.95 -5.14
C VAL A 144 6.02 3.59 -4.11
N PHE A 145 5.79 2.45 -3.46
CA PHE A 145 6.81 1.75 -2.69
C PHE A 145 7.55 0.82 -3.63
N LEU A 146 8.87 0.94 -3.70
CA LEU A 146 9.75 0.11 -4.50
C LEU A 146 10.54 -0.79 -3.56
N PHE A 147 10.32 -2.10 -3.64
CA PHE A 147 11.11 -3.11 -2.94
C PHE A 147 11.91 -3.92 -3.98
N PRO A 148 13.16 -3.54 -4.27
CA PRO A 148 13.93 -4.12 -5.37
C PRO A 148 14.21 -5.62 -5.19
N ARG A 149 14.17 -6.38 -6.29
CA ARG A 149 14.43 -7.84 -6.29
C ARG A 149 15.89 -8.18 -6.01
N ASP A 150 16.81 -7.24 -6.19
CA ASP A 150 18.22 -7.35 -5.81
C ASP A 150 18.49 -7.01 -4.34
N SER A 151 17.47 -6.61 -3.56
CA SER A 151 17.59 -6.42 -2.12
C SER A 151 17.85 -7.74 -1.39
N ARG A 152 18.68 -7.71 -0.35
CA ARG A 152 19.05 -8.92 0.43
C ARG A 152 17.86 -9.63 1.07
N ALA A 153 16.89 -8.88 1.60
CA ALA A 153 15.67 -9.44 2.19
C ALA A 153 14.60 -9.86 1.16
N PHE A 154 14.85 -9.71 -0.16
CA PHE A 154 13.87 -10.09 -1.16
C PHE A 154 13.64 -11.61 -1.19
N GLY A 155 12.40 -12.01 -1.48
CA GLY A 155 12.07 -13.39 -1.79
C GLY A 155 10.81 -13.47 -2.63
N ARG A 156 10.77 -14.38 -3.61
CA ARG A 156 9.63 -14.54 -4.54
C ARG A 156 8.29 -14.76 -3.83
N ARG A 157 8.30 -15.45 -2.68
CA ARG A 157 7.09 -15.63 -1.85
C ARG A 157 6.54 -14.32 -1.27
N ILE A 158 7.42 -13.34 -1.01
CA ILE A 158 7.06 -12.03 -0.50
C ILE A 158 6.38 -11.24 -1.61
N GLU A 159 7.00 -11.17 -2.80
CA GLU A 159 6.39 -10.55 -3.99
C GLU A 159 5.03 -11.18 -4.30
N ALA A 160 4.94 -12.51 -4.35
CA ALA A 160 3.68 -13.20 -4.62
C ALA A 160 2.58 -12.85 -3.60
N ALA A 161 2.91 -12.82 -2.31
CA ALA A 161 1.95 -12.48 -1.26
C ALA A 161 1.55 -10.98 -1.32
N GLU A 162 2.53 -10.08 -1.31
CA GLU A 162 2.30 -8.63 -1.32
C GLU A 162 1.54 -8.18 -2.57
N SER A 163 1.89 -8.71 -3.75
CA SER A 163 1.21 -8.36 -5.00
C SER A 163 -0.19 -8.95 -5.07
N SER A 164 -0.41 -10.17 -4.54
CA SER A 164 -1.75 -10.77 -4.50
C SER A 164 -2.68 -10.04 -3.55
N TYR A 165 -2.25 -9.73 -2.33
CA TYR A 165 -3.15 -9.13 -1.35
C TYR A 165 -3.19 -7.60 -1.41
N GLY A 166 -2.12 -6.96 -1.90
CA GLY A 166 -2.01 -5.50 -1.96
C GLY A 166 -2.00 -4.86 -0.57
N PHE A 167 -1.28 -5.44 0.40
CA PHE A 167 -1.29 -4.99 1.81
C PHE A 167 -0.93 -3.51 1.99
N GLU A 168 -0.07 -2.99 1.13
CA GLU A 168 0.35 -1.59 1.16
C GLU A 168 -0.54 -0.66 0.33
N ASN A 169 -1.47 -1.19 -0.47
CA ASN A 169 -2.38 -0.38 -1.27
C ASN A 169 -3.34 0.39 -0.36
N HIS A 170 -3.34 1.72 -0.46
CA HIS A 170 -4.23 2.57 0.34
C HIS A 170 -4.65 3.84 -0.42
N THR A 171 -5.68 4.49 0.10
CA THR A 171 -6.13 5.82 -0.35
C THR A 171 -5.89 6.83 0.76
N ALA A 172 -5.08 7.84 0.48
CA ALA A 172 -4.68 8.85 1.45
C ALA A 172 -5.47 10.14 1.25
N PHE A 173 -5.73 10.81 2.38
CA PHE A 173 -6.26 12.15 2.40
C PHE A 173 -5.35 13.07 3.21
N VAL A 174 -5.26 14.33 2.80
CA VAL A 174 -4.68 15.39 3.60
C VAL A 174 -5.79 16.12 4.34
N VAL A 175 -5.58 16.38 5.63
CA VAL A 175 -6.41 17.30 6.41
C VAL A 175 -5.88 18.70 6.19
N GLU A 176 -6.65 19.57 5.52
CA GLU A 176 -6.15 20.88 5.04
C GLU A 176 -5.71 21.82 6.16
N ARG A 177 -6.47 21.83 7.27
CA ARG A 177 -6.20 22.67 8.45
C ARG A 177 -6.21 21.81 9.71
N PRO A 178 -5.16 21.01 9.92
CA PRO A 178 -5.17 20.00 10.95
C PRO A 178 -5.05 20.65 12.34
N SER A 179 -5.75 20.06 13.30
CA SER A 179 -5.62 20.37 14.72
C SER A 179 -5.83 19.09 15.53
N ALA A 180 -5.28 19.02 16.74
CA ALA A 180 -5.45 17.83 17.58
C ALA A 180 -6.93 17.49 17.86
N PRO A 181 -7.83 18.44 18.17
CA PRO A 181 -9.26 18.15 18.33
C PRO A 181 -9.90 17.61 17.05
N LEU A 182 -9.55 18.17 15.88
CA LEU A 182 -10.09 17.73 14.60
C LEU A 182 -9.61 16.31 14.25
N LEU A 183 -8.31 16.03 14.37
CA LEU A 183 -7.76 14.70 14.11
C LEU A 183 -8.41 13.65 15.02
N ARG A 184 -8.60 13.96 16.30
CA ARG A 184 -9.30 13.07 17.24
C ARG A 184 -10.74 12.78 16.81
N ARG A 185 -11.47 13.81 16.35
CA ARG A 185 -12.84 13.65 15.84
C ARG A 185 -12.90 12.82 14.55
N LEU A 186 -12.02 13.09 13.59
CA LEU A 186 -11.92 12.31 12.35
C LEU A 186 -11.63 10.84 12.64
N VAL A 187 -10.60 10.56 13.45
CA VAL A 187 -10.22 9.19 13.85
C VAL A 187 -11.38 8.50 14.59
N GLY A 188 -12.06 9.21 15.49
CA GLY A 188 -13.24 8.70 16.19
C GLY A 188 -14.36 8.32 15.23
N ALA A 189 -14.79 9.27 14.40
CA ALA A 189 -15.90 9.11 13.46
C ALA A 189 -15.61 8.00 12.43
N TRP A 190 -14.40 7.94 11.87
CA TRP A 190 -14.00 6.87 10.94
C TRP A 190 -14.10 5.49 11.59
N ARG A 191 -13.70 5.37 12.86
CA ARG A 191 -13.77 4.10 13.59
C ARG A 191 -15.20 3.67 13.90
N THR A 192 -16.06 4.61 14.25
CA THR A 192 -17.43 4.30 14.71
C THR A 192 -18.44 4.19 13.58
N GLU A 193 -18.27 4.97 12.50
CA GLU A 193 -19.28 5.12 11.45
C GLU A 193 -18.82 4.66 10.06
N ALA A 194 -17.51 4.53 9.83
CA ALA A 194 -16.96 4.04 8.58
C ALA A 194 -16.49 2.57 8.66
N GLY A 195 -16.67 1.86 9.78
CA GLY A 195 -16.21 0.47 9.89
C GLY A 195 -14.69 0.34 9.67
N LEU A 196 -13.93 1.37 10.04
CA LEU A 196 -12.47 1.40 9.92
C LEU A 196 -11.80 1.04 11.25
N LEU A 197 -10.81 0.17 11.20
CA LEU A 197 -9.96 -0.15 12.34
C LEU A 197 -8.71 0.71 12.27
N TRP A 198 -8.42 1.42 13.35
CA TRP A 198 -7.17 2.18 13.45
C TRP A 198 -5.98 1.20 13.53
N GLU A 199 -5.07 1.34 12.57
CA GLU A 199 -3.88 0.50 12.43
C GLU A 199 -2.65 1.12 13.11
N GLY A 200 -2.72 2.39 13.50
CA GLY A 200 -1.60 3.10 14.09
C GLY A 200 -1.26 4.36 13.29
N GLY A 201 -0.03 4.82 13.42
CA GLY A 201 0.42 6.07 12.84
C GLY A 201 1.72 6.53 13.48
N GLY A 202 2.19 7.70 13.08
CA GLY A 202 3.43 8.27 13.59
C GLY A 202 3.61 9.72 13.16
N HIS A 203 4.73 10.29 13.59
CA HIS A 203 5.20 11.60 13.12
C HIS A 203 6.43 11.38 12.24
N ASN A 204 6.44 12.04 11.09
CA ASN A 204 7.59 12.11 10.21
C ASN A 204 8.14 13.55 10.21
N PRO A 205 9.31 13.81 10.82
CA PRO A 205 9.90 15.15 10.84
C PRO A 205 10.39 15.64 9.47
N HIS A 206 10.44 14.76 8.46
CA HIS A 206 10.98 15.05 7.14
C HIS A 206 9.91 15.36 6.09
N GLU A 207 8.63 15.24 6.42
CA GLU A 207 7.48 15.49 5.54
C GLU A 207 6.60 16.63 6.08
N GLY A 208 5.75 17.28 5.27
CA GLY A 208 4.76 18.25 5.79
C GLY A 208 5.30 19.62 6.25
N GLY A 209 6.58 19.94 6.01
CA GLY A 209 7.16 21.27 6.27
C GLY A 209 7.90 21.37 7.61
N ALA A 210 8.01 22.59 8.15
CA ALA A 210 8.90 22.90 9.31
C ALA A 210 8.58 22.12 10.60
N HIS A 211 7.38 21.56 10.72
CA HIS A 211 6.91 20.85 11.90
C HIS A 211 6.70 19.35 11.67
N GLY A 212 7.16 18.82 10.52
CA GLY A 212 6.88 17.45 10.14
C GLY A 212 5.42 17.22 9.75
N SER A 213 5.04 15.95 9.63
CA SER A 213 3.66 15.51 9.45
C SER A 213 3.30 14.38 10.42
N THR A 214 2.03 14.29 10.77
CA THR A 214 1.44 13.17 11.49
C THR A 214 0.60 12.36 10.51
N VAL A 215 0.87 11.06 10.44
CA VAL A 215 0.14 10.10 9.62
C VAL A 215 -0.62 9.12 10.48
N THR A 216 -1.84 8.78 10.11
CA THR A 216 -2.62 7.71 10.74
C THR A 216 -3.18 6.76 9.71
N TYR A 217 -3.07 5.47 9.98
CA TYR A 217 -3.48 4.40 9.08
C TYR A 217 -4.72 3.71 9.60
N PHE A 218 -5.57 3.29 8.66
CA PHE A 218 -6.77 2.55 8.93
C PHE A 218 -6.92 1.40 7.96
N VAL A 219 -7.47 0.30 8.44
CA VAL A 219 -7.87 -0.85 7.62
C VAL A 219 -9.38 -1.06 7.73
N ARG A 220 -10.03 -1.37 6.60
CA ARG A 220 -11.45 -1.71 6.58
C ARG A 220 -11.67 -3.00 7.32
N ASP A 221 -12.59 -2.98 8.28
CA ASP A 221 -13.03 -4.19 8.94
C ASP A 221 -13.72 -5.11 7.93
N HIS A 222 -13.36 -6.40 7.93
CA HIS A 222 -13.97 -7.43 7.09
C HIS A 222 -15.50 -7.52 7.18
N ARG A 223 -16.09 -7.04 8.29
CA ARG A 223 -17.56 -6.95 8.49
C ARG A 223 -18.22 -5.87 7.61
N HIS A 224 -17.43 -5.00 6.99
CA HIS A 224 -17.87 -3.90 6.13
C HIS A 224 -17.11 -3.92 4.79
N PRO A 225 -17.25 -4.97 3.96
CA PRO A 225 -16.44 -5.14 2.76
C PRO A 225 -16.66 -4.01 1.75
N ALA A 226 -15.57 -3.54 1.15
CA ALA A 226 -15.54 -2.50 0.13
C ALA A 226 -14.30 -2.66 -0.77
N GLY A 227 -14.31 -2.06 -1.96
CA GLY A 227 -13.16 -2.08 -2.87
C GLY A 227 -11.92 -1.39 -2.28
N ARG A 228 -12.11 -0.24 -1.62
CA ARG A 228 -11.04 0.47 -0.89
C ARG A 228 -10.94 -0.05 0.53
N ARG A 229 -9.78 -0.64 0.86
CA ARG A 229 -9.59 -1.43 2.08
C ARG A 229 -8.62 -0.81 3.09
N ARG A 230 -7.81 0.16 2.68
CA ARG A 230 -6.83 0.80 3.57
C ARG A 230 -6.77 2.29 3.28
N PHE A 231 -6.64 3.06 4.34
CA PHE A 231 -6.75 4.51 4.29
C PHE A 231 -5.65 5.16 5.12
N GLU A 232 -5.21 6.33 4.67
CA GLU A 232 -4.26 7.17 5.40
C GLU A 232 -4.88 8.57 5.60
N LEU A 233 -4.70 9.13 6.80
CA LEU A 233 -4.88 10.56 7.05
C LEU A 233 -3.52 11.19 7.31
N HIS A 234 -3.19 12.17 6.49
CA HIS A 234 -1.97 12.97 6.59
C HIS A 234 -2.29 14.37 7.13
N CYS A 235 -1.63 14.76 8.21
CA CYS A 235 -1.79 16.05 8.87
C CYS A 235 -0.44 16.76 8.96
N ALA A 236 -0.34 18.03 8.56
CA ALA A 236 0.84 18.84 8.86
C ALA A 236 1.01 19.04 10.38
N GLY A 237 2.25 18.98 10.87
CA GLY A 237 2.64 19.13 12.27
C GLY A 237 2.68 17.83 13.08
N ASP A 238 3.21 17.93 14.30
CA ASP A 238 3.19 16.84 15.30
C ASP A 238 1.88 16.88 16.11
N LEU A 239 1.00 15.93 15.81
CA LEU A 239 -0.31 15.75 16.42
C LEU A 239 -0.44 14.36 17.03
N ARG A 240 0.68 13.69 17.36
CA ARG A 240 0.65 12.33 17.94
C ARG A 240 -0.18 12.26 19.22
N ASP A 241 -0.17 13.33 20.01
CA ASP A 241 -0.98 13.44 21.24
C ASP A 241 -2.50 13.38 20.98
N ALA A 242 -2.96 13.69 19.76
CA ALA A 242 -4.37 13.59 19.41
C ALA A 242 -4.89 12.15 19.45
N VAL A 243 -4.01 11.19 19.13
CA VAL A 243 -4.28 9.75 19.05
C VAL A 243 -3.55 8.93 20.11
N ALA A 244 -2.76 9.59 20.96
CA ALA A 244 -2.11 8.96 22.09
C ALA A 244 -3.13 8.28 23.01
N GLY A 245 -2.88 7.01 23.35
CA GLY A 245 -3.77 6.23 24.21
C GLY A 245 -4.98 5.59 23.51
N LEU A 246 -5.19 5.83 22.20
CA LEU A 246 -6.17 5.04 21.45
C LEU A 246 -5.68 3.58 21.40
N PRO A 247 -6.53 2.58 21.72
CA PRO A 247 -6.14 1.19 21.61
C PRO A 247 -6.09 0.80 20.14
N ARG A 248 -4.96 0.24 19.68
CA ARG A 248 -4.87 -0.46 18.39
C ARG A 248 -5.49 -1.85 18.57
N PRO A 249 -6.62 -2.18 17.91
CA PRO A 249 -7.23 -3.49 18.01
C PRO A 249 -6.46 -4.51 17.15
N ALA A 250 -5.22 -4.82 17.55
CA ALA A 250 -4.23 -5.56 16.74
C ALA A 250 -4.78 -6.89 16.19
N GLU A 251 -5.55 -7.61 16.98
CA GLU A 251 -6.15 -8.88 16.59
C GLU A 251 -7.28 -8.68 15.55
N ALA A 252 -8.08 -7.62 15.66
CA ALA A 252 -9.08 -7.30 14.64
C ALA A 252 -8.43 -6.83 13.33
N VAL A 253 -7.33 -6.06 13.42
CA VAL A 253 -6.52 -5.65 12.26
C VAL A 253 -5.93 -6.87 11.55
N ARG A 254 -5.37 -7.84 12.28
CA ARG A 254 -4.87 -9.10 11.69
C ARG A 254 -5.97 -9.86 10.96
N ARG A 255 -7.16 -9.98 11.56
CA ARG A 255 -8.31 -10.63 10.90
C ARG A 255 -8.76 -9.90 9.64
N ALA A 256 -8.75 -8.56 9.66
CA ALA A 256 -9.09 -7.78 8.48
C ALA A 256 -8.13 -8.06 7.32
N TYR A 257 -6.82 -8.12 7.57
CA TYR A 257 -5.85 -8.51 6.54
C TYR A 257 -6.02 -9.96 6.07
N ALA A 258 -6.24 -10.90 6.99
CA ALA A 258 -6.43 -12.30 6.65
C ALA A 258 -7.70 -12.56 5.81
N SER A 259 -8.69 -11.66 5.86
CA SER A 259 -9.93 -11.78 5.08
C SER A 259 -9.83 -11.17 3.68
N TRP A 260 -8.72 -10.53 3.33
CA TRP A 260 -8.61 -9.89 2.03
C TRP A 260 -8.54 -10.95 0.93
N PRO A 261 -9.41 -10.87 -0.10
CA PRO A 261 -9.26 -11.73 -1.25
C PRO A 261 -7.90 -11.45 -1.90
N ALA A 262 -7.20 -12.52 -2.26
CA ALA A 262 -6.10 -12.42 -3.20
C ALA A 262 -6.65 -11.87 -4.53
N ALA A 263 -5.91 -10.96 -5.16
CA ALA A 263 -6.18 -10.51 -6.50
C ALA A 263 -6.27 -11.74 -7.41
N ALA A 264 -7.35 -11.83 -8.19
CA ALA A 264 -7.47 -12.87 -9.18
C ALA A 264 -6.31 -12.70 -10.18
N ALA A 265 -5.47 -13.72 -10.33
CA ALA A 265 -4.46 -13.73 -11.36
C ALA A 265 -5.16 -13.70 -12.73
N GLY A 266 -5.19 -12.53 -13.37
CA GLY A 266 -5.61 -12.34 -14.76
C GLY A 266 -7.01 -12.83 -15.11
N ALA A 267 -8.03 -12.06 -14.80
CA ALA A 267 -9.24 -12.06 -15.64
C ALA A 267 -9.04 -11.00 -16.73
N THR A 268 -8.45 -11.41 -17.86
CA THR A 268 -8.60 -10.69 -19.13
C THR A 268 -10.09 -10.52 -19.41
N VAL A 269 -10.53 -9.26 -19.52
CA VAL A 269 -11.77 -8.89 -20.23
C VAL A 269 -11.37 -8.38 -21.60
#